data_AF-A0A919E0V3-F1
#
_entry.id   AF-A0A919E0V3-F1
#
_cell.length_a   1.000
_cell.length_b   1.000
_cell.length_c   1.000
_cell.angle_alpha   90.00
_cell.angle_beta   90.00
_cell.angle_gamma   90.00
#
_symmetry.space_group_name_H-M   'P 1'
#
loop_
_entity.id
_entity.type
_entity.pdbx_description
1 polymer ?
#
loop_
_entity_poly.entity_id
_entity_poly.type
_entity_poly.pdbx_seq_one_letter_code
_entity_poly.pdbx_strand_id
1 'polypeptide(L)'
;MDWRERALCQGEDPDLFFPIGNINSGPVAIQTDEAKSVCRRCPVTERCLAWAMDADPVEGIWGGTTEGERRAMRRRTVRTPEATETAA
;
A
#
# COMPACT_ATOMS: atom_id res chain seq x y z
N MET A 1 -6.09 -19.23 -9.69
CA MET A 1 -5.31 -19.03 -8.46
C MET A 1 -5.38 -17.57 -8.13
N ASP A 2 -6.05 -17.25 -7.02
CA ASP A 2 -6.20 -15.89 -6.53
C ASP A 2 -4.84 -15.44 -5.98
N TRP A 3 -4.38 -14.26 -6.35
CA TRP A 3 -3.07 -13.76 -5.91
C TRP A 3 -3.01 -13.58 -4.39
N ARG A 4 -4.17 -13.43 -3.74
CA ARG A 4 -4.30 -13.35 -2.28
C ARG A 4 -3.78 -14.60 -1.59
N GLU A 5 -3.93 -15.78 -2.20
CA GLU A 5 -3.46 -17.08 -1.66
C GLU A 5 -1.93 -17.14 -1.56
N ARG A 6 -1.21 -16.27 -2.28
CA ARG A 6 0.25 -16.19 -2.28
C ARG A 6 0.77 -15.01 -1.45
N ALA A 7 -0.11 -14.30 -0.74
CA ALA A 7 0.25 -13.16 0.07
C ALA A 7 0.91 -13.61 1.38
N LEU A 8 2.10 -13.06 1.69
CA LEU A 8 2.84 -13.42 2.90
C LEU A 8 2.14 -12.95 4.18
N CYS A 9 1.32 -11.89 4.10
CA CYS A 9 0.56 -11.39 5.23
C CYS A 9 -0.47 -12.40 5.79
N GLN A 10 -0.81 -13.46 5.06
CA GLN A 10 -1.68 -14.52 5.59
C GLN A 10 -1.08 -15.30 6.76
N GLY A 11 0.26 -15.34 6.87
CA GLY A 11 0.96 -16.01 7.96
C GLY A 11 1.31 -15.09 9.15
N GLU A 12 0.95 -13.81 9.06
CA GLU A 12 1.29 -12.78 10.03
C GLU A 12 0.03 -12.34 10.80
N ASP A 13 0.23 -11.57 11.87
CA ASP A 13 -0.88 -11.05 12.66
C ASP A 13 -1.68 -9.97 11.88
N PRO A 14 -3.02 -10.06 11.78
CA PRO A 14 -3.83 -9.07 11.07
C PRO A 14 -3.73 -7.65 11.64
N ASP A 15 -3.64 -7.49 12.97
CA ASP A 15 -3.57 -6.18 13.64
C ASP A 15 -2.33 -5.38 13.21
N LEU A 16 -1.26 -6.07 12.78
CA LEU A 16 -0.07 -5.47 12.20
C LEU A 16 -0.39 -4.60 10.97
N PHE A 17 -1.37 -5.01 10.15
CA PHE A 17 -1.73 -4.33 8.91
C PHE A 17 -2.84 -3.29 9.09
N PHE A 18 -3.47 -3.23 10.27
CA PHE A 18 -4.53 -2.29 10.62
C PHE A 18 -4.16 -1.44 11.85
N PRO A 19 -3.12 -0.58 11.75
CA PRO A 19 -2.72 0.28 12.86
C PRO A 19 -3.83 1.22 13.32
N ILE A 20 -4.19 1.15 14.61
CA ILE A 20 -5.17 2.04 15.23
C ILE A 20 -4.43 3.19 15.93
N GLY A 21 -4.62 4.41 15.43
CA GLY A 21 -4.08 5.63 16.05
C GLY A 21 -3.37 6.55 15.07
N ASN A 22 -2.62 7.51 15.60
CA ASN A 22 -1.84 8.43 14.77
C ASN A 22 -0.59 7.72 14.25
N ILE A 23 -0.47 7.54 12.94
CA ILE A 23 0.70 6.97 12.26
C ILE A 23 2.03 7.67 12.57
N ASN A 24 2.00 8.93 13.05
CA ASN A 24 3.19 9.67 13.47
C ASN A 24 3.57 9.43 14.94
N SER A 25 2.73 8.73 15.71
CA SER A 25 3.08 8.30 17.05
C SER A 25 4.07 7.14 16.98
N GLY A 26 5.11 7.17 17.80
CA GLY A 26 6.21 6.19 17.80
C GLY A 26 5.75 4.72 17.68
N PRO A 27 4.81 4.23 18.51
CA PRO A 27 4.35 2.84 18.44
C PRO A 27 3.69 2.47 17.11
N VAL A 28 2.89 3.38 16.54
CA VAL A 28 2.15 3.15 15.29
C VAL A 28 3.10 3.22 14.09
N ALA A 29 4.09 4.11 14.14
CA ALA A 29 5.13 4.20 13.12
C ALA A 29 5.97 2.92 13.04
N ILE A 30 6.33 2.34 14.19
CA ILE A 30 7.05 1.06 14.28
C ILE A 30 6.21 -0.06 13.68
N GLN A 31 4.94 -0.19 14.12
CA GLN A 31 4.01 -1.19 13.57
C GLN A 31 3.85 -1.07 12.05
N THR A 32 3.78 0.17 11.55
CA THR A 32 3.68 0.45 10.11
C THR A 32 4.93 -0.01 9.36
N ASP A 33 6.14 0.22 9.89
CA ASP A 33 7.37 -0.24 9.23
C ASP A 33 7.52 -1.76 9.27
N GLU A 34 7.09 -2.40 10.36
CA GLU A 34 7.05 -3.86 10.46
C GLU A 34 6.12 -4.48 9.40
N ALA A 35 4.89 -3.96 9.27
CA ALA A 35 3.98 -4.38 8.21
C ALA A 35 4.56 -4.16 6.80
N LYS A 36 5.20 -3.00 6.57
CA LYS A 36 5.88 -2.70 5.31
C LYS A 36 7.04 -3.67 5.04
N SER A 37 7.76 -4.12 6.07
CA SER A 37 8.82 -5.13 5.96
C SER A 37 8.29 -6.47 5.46
N VAL A 38 7.07 -6.86 5.86
CA VAL A 38 6.40 -8.04 5.29
C VAL A 38 6.07 -7.80 3.82
N CYS A 39 5.45 -6.66 3.49
CA CYS A 39 5.11 -6.34 2.11
C CYS A 39 6.33 -6.31 1.17
N ARG A 40 7.49 -5.81 1.63
CA ARG A 40 8.73 -5.79 0.82
C ARG A 40 9.19 -7.17 0.35
N ARG A 41 8.86 -8.22 1.10
CA ARG A 41 9.23 -9.61 0.78
C ARG A 41 8.13 -10.37 0.04
N CYS A 42 6.94 -9.78 -0.08
CA CYS A 42 5.76 -10.45 -0.60
C CYS A 42 5.78 -10.51 -2.14
N PRO A 43 5.54 -11.70 -2.76
CA PRO A 43 5.64 -11.86 -4.21
C PRO A 43 4.46 -11.24 -4.98
N VAL A 44 3.42 -10.79 -4.28
CA VAL A 44 2.19 -10.26 -4.88
C VAL A 44 2.00 -8.76 -4.59
N THR A 45 3.05 -8.07 -4.14
CA THR A 45 2.99 -6.67 -3.70
C THR A 45 2.47 -5.73 -4.77
N GLU A 46 2.93 -5.85 -6.01
CA GLU A 46 2.47 -4.99 -7.13
C GLU A 46 0.98 -5.18 -7.41
N ARG A 47 0.51 -6.43 -7.43
CA ARG A 47 -0.89 -6.76 -7.67
C ARG A 47 -1.78 -6.37 -6.50
N CYS A 48 -1.27 -6.50 -5.27
CA CYS A 48 -1.92 -6.05 -4.04
C CYS A 48 -2.12 -4.53 -4.05
N LEU A 49 -1.07 -3.78 -4.42
CA LEU A 49 -1.15 -2.33 -4.55
C LEU A 49 -2.12 -1.91 -5.64
N ALA A 50 -2.07 -2.55 -6.82
CA ALA A 50 -2.98 -2.24 -7.93
C ALA A 50 -4.44 -2.45 -7.53
N TRP A 51 -4.76 -3.55 -6.83
CA TRP A 51 -6.11 -3.80 -6.32
C TRP A 51 -6.54 -2.75 -5.28
N ALA A 52 -5.66 -2.39 -4.34
CA ALA A 52 -5.96 -1.37 -3.34
C ALA A 52 -6.09 0.05 -3.94
N MET A 53 -5.41 0.30 -5.06
CA MET A 53 -5.55 1.51 -5.88
C MET A 53 -6.78 1.49 -6.81
N ASP A 54 -7.51 0.39 -6.88
CA ASP A 54 -8.78 0.32 -7.61
C ASP A 54 -9.97 0.38 -6.65
N ALA A 55 -9.93 -0.40 -5.57
CA ALA A 55 -11.01 -0.61 -4.60
C ALA A 55 -11.27 0.53 -3.59
N ASP A 56 -10.67 1.71 -3.76
CA ASP A 56 -10.69 2.81 -2.77
C ASP A 56 -12.12 3.27 -2.41
N PRO A 57 -12.47 3.32 -1.11
CA PRO A 57 -11.60 3.28 0.07
C PRO A 57 -11.28 1.86 0.60
N VAL A 58 -9.98 1.59 0.83
CA VAL A 58 -9.50 0.43 1.62
C VAL A 58 -8.61 0.92 2.75
N GLU A 59 -8.91 0.51 3.98
CA GLU A 59 -8.18 0.88 5.19
C GLU A 59 -6.96 -0.02 5.41
N GLY A 60 -5.97 0.45 6.18
CA GLY A 60 -4.78 -0.32 6.52
C GLY A 60 -3.69 -0.34 5.45
N ILE A 61 -2.76 -1.28 5.60
CA ILE A 61 -1.53 -1.39 4.83
C ILE A 61 -1.70 -2.40 3.69
N TRP A 62 -1.62 -1.92 2.46
CA TRP A 62 -1.79 -2.72 1.24
C TRP A 62 -0.64 -2.46 0.29
N GLY A 63 -0.04 -3.52 -0.24
CA GLY A 63 1.08 -3.41 -1.20
C GLY A 63 2.23 -2.54 -0.70
N GLY A 64 2.49 -2.53 0.61
CA GLY A 64 3.53 -1.70 1.23
C GLY A 64 3.17 -0.22 1.40
N THR A 65 1.89 0.15 1.25
CA THR A 65 1.41 1.53 1.37
C THR A 65 0.32 1.66 2.42
N THR A 66 0.29 2.78 3.14
CA THR A 66 -0.83 3.18 3.99
C THR A 66 -1.96 3.81 3.15
N GLU A 67 -3.15 3.96 3.74
CA GLU A 67 -4.25 4.70 3.10
C GLU A 67 -3.82 6.12 2.70
N GLY A 68 -3.13 6.83 3.61
CA GLY A 68 -2.63 8.18 3.36
C GLY A 68 -1.66 8.24 2.19
N GLU A 69 -0.78 7.24 2.04
CA GLU A 69 0.15 7.13 0.91
C GLU A 69 -0.60 6.87 -0.40
N ARG A 70 -1.58 5.96 -0.44
CA ARG A 70 -2.42 5.73 -1.62
C ARG A 70 -3.18 6.98 -2.03
N ARG A 71 -3.75 7.70 -1.06
CA ARG A 71 -4.44 8.98 -1.29
C ARG A 71 -3.49 10.03 -1.87
N ALA A 72 -2.25 10.10 -1.37
CA ALA A 72 -1.23 11.00 -1.90
C ALA A 72 -0.80 10.61 -3.32
N MET A 73 -0.68 9.31 -3.62
CA MET A 73 -0.36 8.80 -4.96
C MET A 73 -1.44 9.21 -5.97
N ARG A 74 -2.72 9.00 -5.67
CA ARG A 74 -3.85 9.46 -6.54
C ARG A 74 -3.79 10.95 -6.83
N ARG A 75 -3.52 11.77 -5.80
CA ARG A 75 -3.37 13.23 -5.97
C ARG A 75 -2.20 13.60 -6.87
N ARG A 76 -1.15 12.77 -6.94
CA ARG A 76 -0.02 12.96 -7.85
C ARG A 76 -0.36 12.52 -9.27
N THR A 77 -1.08 11.41 -9.45
CA THR A 77 -1.52 10.94 -10.77
C THR A 77 -2.44 11.94 -11.47
N VAL A 78 -3.31 12.61 -10.72
CA VAL A 78 -4.17 13.70 -11.23
C VAL A 78 -3.37 14.98 -11.55
N ARG A 79 -2.14 15.10 -11.03
CA ARG A 79 -1.24 16.25 -11.21
C ARG A 79 -0.13 16.02 -12.22
N THR A 80 -0.16 14.95 -13.01
CA THR A 80 0.76 14.82 -14.15
C THR A 80 0.21 15.65 -15.30
N PRO A 81 0.80 16.81 -15.66
CA PRO A 81 0.63 17.30 -17.02
C PRO A 81 1.31 16.30 -17.95
N GLU A 82 0.63 15.89 -19.01
CA GLU A 82 1.25 15.26 -20.18
C GLU A 82 2.48 16.09 -20.57
N ALA A 83 3.67 15.58 -20.28
CA ALA A 83 4.91 16.13 -20.75
C ALA A 83 5.64 15.04 -21.53
N THR A 84 5.55 15.20 -22.85
CA THR A 84 6.48 14.72 -23.87
C THR A 84 6.17 13.35 -24.49
N GLU A 85 5.26 13.36 -25.47
CA GLU A 85 5.46 12.59 -26.70
C GLU A 85 4.76 13.27 -27.90
N THR A 86 5.41 14.29 -28.48
CA THR A 86 5.20 14.74 -29.87
C THR A 86 6.41 15.55 -30.32
N ALA A 87 7.22 14.94 -31.18
CA ALA A 87 8.06 15.52 -32.25
C ALA A 87 9.01 14.39 -32.68
N ALA A 88 8.66 13.62 -33.72
CA ALA A 88 8.98 13.89 -35.13
C ALA A 88 10.44 13.59 -35.46
#